data_AF-A0A842VLU5-F1
#
_entry.id   AF-A0A842VLU5-F1
#
_cell.length_a   1.000
_cell.length_b   1.000
_cell.length_c   1.000
_cell.angle_alpha   90.00
_cell.angle_beta   90.00
_cell.angle_gamma   90.00
#
_symmetry.space_group_name_H-M   'P 1'
#
loop_
_entity.id
_entity.type
_entity.pdbx_description
1 polymer ?
#
loop_
_entity_poly.entity_id
_entity_poly.type
_entity_poly.pdbx_seq_one_letter_code
_entity_poly.pdbx_strand_id
1 'polypeptide(L)'
;MTENSKDQDEHELKKIRMKKMQALMEAQKRKQQNQENQSNVYDKINYVLSAVLSPDAYEYLNNLKSTEPQIYQRIYNELITPEVVQNIDYLLAMISQRGGVARRIPRDVIVYLERQIKGIKSSIKVQRDDKMMDLGSFLSKK
;
A
#
# COMPACT_ATOMS: atom_id res chain seq x y z
N MET A 1 -13.24 -32.74 58.93
CA MET A 1 -13.87 -32.72 57.59
C MET A 1 -13.40 -31.48 56.82
N THR A 2 -12.11 -31.35 56.56
CA THR A 2 -11.49 -30.07 56.12
C THR A 2 -10.46 -30.23 54.99
N GLU A 3 -10.06 -31.46 54.67
CA GLU A 3 -9.10 -31.74 53.60
C GLU A 3 -9.76 -31.78 52.22
N ASN A 4 -10.99 -32.29 52.12
CA ASN A 4 -11.70 -32.45 50.83
C ASN A 4 -12.02 -31.11 50.12
N SER A 5 -12.18 -30.02 50.86
CA SER A 5 -12.50 -28.69 50.33
C SER A 5 -11.29 -27.98 49.74
N LYS A 6 -10.08 -28.20 50.29
CA LYS A 6 -8.84 -27.59 49.79
C LYS A 6 -8.41 -28.18 48.45
N ASP A 7 -8.54 -29.50 48.29
CA ASP A 7 -8.23 -30.17 47.02
C ASP A 7 -9.19 -29.75 45.90
N GLN A 8 -10.48 -29.52 46.21
CA GLN A 8 -11.45 -29.02 45.25
C GLN A 8 -11.13 -27.59 44.79
N ASP A 9 -10.77 -26.70 45.71
CA ASP A 9 -10.38 -25.33 45.39
C ASP A 9 -9.10 -25.28 44.54
N GLU A 10 -8.09 -26.11 44.83
CA GLU A 10 -6.88 -26.22 44.01
C GLU A 10 -7.18 -26.73 42.60
N HIS A 11 -8.10 -27.69 42.47
CA HIS A 11 -8.49 -28.26 41.19
C HIS A 11 -9.25 -27.25 40.30
N GLU A 12 -10.09 -26.41 40.90
CA GLU A 12 -10.80 -25.32 40.21
C GLU A 12 -9.84 -24.18 39.83
N LEU A 13 -8.91 -23.81 40.72
CA LEU A 13 -7.84 -22.85 40.41
C LEU A 13 -6.97 -23.30 39.23
N LYS A 14 -6.65 -24.60 39.16
CA LYS A 14 -5.89 -25.19 38.06
C LYS A 14 -6.66 -25.16 36.74
N LYS A 15 -7.97 -25.44 36.75
CA LYS A 15 -8.83 -25.29 35.57
C LYS A 15 -8.88 -23.84 35.09
N ILE A 16 -9.02 -22.87 36.00
CA ILE A 16 -9.05 -21.45 35.66
C ILE A 16 -7.71 -21.00 35.03
N ARG A 17 -6.57 -21.44 35.57
CA ARG A 17 -5.24 -21.16 35.00
C ARG A 17 -5.08 -21.75 33.60
N MET A 18 -5.48 -23.01 33.41
CA MET A 18 -5.44 -23.67 32.10
C MET A 18 -6.30 -22.92 31.08
N LYS A 19 -7.52 -22.54 31.45
CA LYS A 19 -8.44 -21.80 30.57
C LYS A 19 -7.90 -20.41 30.21
N LYS A 20 -7.30 -19.69 31.16
CA LYS A 20 -6.62 -18.41 30.91
C LYS A 20 -5.40 -18.56 30.01
N MET A 21 -4.58 -19.58 30.24
CA MET A 21 -3.40 -19.87 29.41
C MET A 21 -3.80 -20.21 27.97
N GLN A 22 -4.85 -21.01 27.79
CA GLN A 22 -5.40 -21.36 26.48
C GLN A 22 -5.94 -20.13 25.74
N ALA A 23 -6.71 -19.27 26.44
CA ALA A 23 -7.21 -18.02 25.87
C ALA A 23 -6.08 -17.05 25.47
N LEU A 24 -5.01 -16.96 26.26
CA LEU A 24 -3.83 -16.16 25.93
C LEU A 24 -3.09 -16.71 24.70
N MET A 25 -2.94 -18.03 24.62
CA MET A 25 -2.27 -18.70 23.50
C MET A 25 -3.06 -18.56 22.21
N GLU A 26 -4.40 -18.69 22.25
CA GLU A 26 -5.27 -18.43 21.11
C GLU A 26 -5.25 -16.96 20.67
N ALA A 27 -5.24 -16.01 21.61
CA ALA A 27 -5.12 -14.59 21.30
C ALA A 27 -3.77 -14.25 20.66
N GLN A 28 -2.67 -14.84 21.15
CA GLN A 28 -1.34 -14.69 20.52
C GLN A 28 -1.31 -15.31 19.12
N LYS A 29 -1.85 -16.52 18.95
CA LYS A 29 -1.90 -17.19 17.65
C LYS A 29 -2.70 -16.38 16.62
N ARG A 30 -3.85 -15.81 17.00
CA ARG A 30 -4.64 -14.91 16.15
C ARG A 30 -3.87 -13.64 15.77
N LYS A 31 -3.14 -13.04 16.72
CA LYS A 31 -2.29 -11.86 16.43
C LYS A 31 -1.15 -12.18 15.47
N GLN A 32 -0.47 -13.31 15.65
CA GLN A 32 0.60 -13.76 14.76
C GLN A 32 0.07 -14.05 13.36
N GLN A 33 -1.03 -14.80 13.23
CA GLN A 33 -1.66 -15.07 11.93
C GLN A 33 -2.08 -13.78 11.23
N ASN A 34 -2.62 -12.80 11.96
CA ASN A 34 -2.97 -11.51 11.37
C ASN A 34 -1.74 -10.72 10.90
N GLN A 35 -0.63 -10.77 11.63
CA GLN A 35 0.62 -10.13 11.24
C GLN A 35 1.25 -10.79 10.00
N GLU A 36 1.30 -12.13 9.96
CA GLU A 36 1.81 -12.90 8.82
C GLU A 36 0.96 -12.67 7.55
N ASN A 37 -0.36 -12.61 7.70
CA ASN A 37 -1.25 -12.32 6.60
C ASN A 37 -1.05 -10.88 6.08
N GLN A 38 -0.83 -9.91 6.97
CA GLN A 38 -0.56 -8.52 6.59
C GLN A 38 0.78 -8.38 5.84
N SER A 39 1.86 -8.99 6.34
CA SER A 39 3.15 -8.95 5.64
C SER A 39 3.06 -9.59 4.25
N ASN A 40 2.33 -10.70 4.13
CA ASN A 40 2.11 -11.39 2.86
C ASN A 40 1.41 -10.50 1.82
N VAL A 41 0.40 -9.73 2.22
CA VAL A 41 -0.30 -8.81 1.31
C VAL A 41 0.62 -7.67 0.87
N TYR A 42 1.41 -7.09 1.78
CA TYR A 42 2.36 -6.03 1.44
C TYR A 42 3.43 -6.50 0.46
N ASP A 43 3.98 -7.69 0.66
CA ASP A 43 5.01 -8.25 -0.22
C ASP A 43 4.45 -8.52 -1.62
N LYS A 44 3.22 -9.04 -1.71
CA LYS A 44 2.51 -9.20 -2.99
C LYS A 44 2.29 -7.88 -3.70
N ILE A 45 1.84 -6.85 -2.98
CA ILE A 45 1.66 -5.50 -3.54
C ILE A 45 2.99 -4.94 -4.06
N ASN A 46 4.07 -5.08 -3.30
CA ASN A 46 5.39 -4.61 -3.71
C ASN A 46 5.87 -5.31 -4.99
N TYR A 47 5.67 -6.63 -5.06
CA TYR A 47 5.99 -7.39 -6.27
C TYR A 47 5.18 -6.90 -7.48
N VAL A 48 3.86 -6.76 -7.32
CA VAL A 48 2.97 -6.27 -8.39
C VAL A 48 3.38 -4.86 -8.83
N LEU A 49 3.65 -3.94 -7.90
CA LEU A 49 4.13 -2.60 -8.21
C LEU A 49 5.46 -2.62 -8.97
N SER A 50 6.41 -3.45 -8.56
CA SER A 50 7.70 -3.56 -9.27
C SER A 50 7.57 -4.13 -10.70
N ALA A 51 6.54 -4.94 -10.95
CA ALA A 51 6.28 -5.52 -12.25
C ALA A 51 5.48 -4.59 -13.19
N VAL A 52 4.59 -3.79 -12.61
CA VAL A 52 3.70 -2.86 -13.34
C VAL A 52 4.39 -1.51 -13.60
N LEU A 53 5.19 -1.01 -12.66
CA LEU A 53 5.94 0.23 -12.83
C LEU A 53 7.23 -0.01 -13.62
N SER A 54 7.65 0.96 -14.42
CA SER A 54 9.00 0.94 -14.99
C SER A 54 10.04 1.09 -13.86
N PRO A 55 11.29 0.62 -14.04
CA PRO A 55 12.29 0.65 -12.96
C PRO A 55 12.51 2.05 -12.39
N ASP A 56 12.60 3.06 -13.25
CA ASP A 56 12.72 4.48 -12.91
C ASP A 56 11.47 5.04 -12.20
N ALA A 57 10.27 4.60 -12.59
CA ALA A 57 9.02 4.98 -11.92
C ALA A 57 8.94 4.39 -10.50
N TYR A 58 9.33 3.13 -10.35
CA TYR A 58 9.35 2.45 -9.05
C TYR A 58 10.38 3.08 -8.11
N GLU A 59 11.59 3.37 -8.62
CA GLU A 59 12.62 4.09 -7.86
C GLU A 59 12.13 5.49 -7.46
N TYR A 60 11.54 6.24 -8.38
CA TYR A 60 11.01 7.56 -8.09
C TYR A 60 9.90 7.54 -7.01
N LEU A 61 8.99 6.56 -7.09
CA LEU A 61 7.96 6.36 -6.07
C LEU A 61 8.57 6.01 -4.70
N ASN A 62 9.61 5.19 -4.65
CA ASN A 62 10.31 4.87 -3.41
C ASN A 62 11.09 6.07 -2.84
N ASN A 63 11.64 6.92 -3.70
CA ASN A 63 12.26 8.17 -3.26
C ASN A 63 11.22 9.10 -2.63
N LEU A 64 10.02 9.22 -3.22
CA LEU A 64 8.91 9.99 -2.64
C LEU A 64 8.50 9.47 -1.26
N LYS A 65 8.61 8.15 -1.00
CA LYS A 65 8.32 7.57 0.31
C LYS A 65 9.18 8.17 1.42
N SER A 66 10.43 8.51 1.10
CA SER A 66 11.41 9.08 2.04
C SER A 66 11.37 10.60 2.06
N THR A 67 11.19 11.25 0.90
CA THR A 67 11.24 12.72 0.80
C THR A 67 9.91 13.39 1.12
N GLU A 68 8.79 12.84 0.64
CA GLU A 68 7.45 13.42 0.77
C GLU A 68 6.39 12.34 1.08
N PRO A 69 6.40 11.77 2.31
CA PRO A 69 5.59 10.60 2.65
C PRO A 69 4.07 10.78 2.45
N GLN A 70 3.56 12.00 2.66
CA GLN A 70 2.14 12.30 2.46
C GLN A 70 1.73 12.22 0.98
N ILE A 71 2.63 12.60 0.08
CA ILE A 71 2.38 12.55 -1.36
C ILE A 71 2.52 11.11 -1.83
N TYR A 72 3.56 10.40 -1.37
CA TYR A 72 3.69 8.97 -1.58
C TYR A 72 2.40 8.23 -1.19
N GLN A 73 1.84 8.49 -0.01
CA GLN A 73 0.64 7.80 0.45
C GLN A 73 -0.57 8.09 -0.45
N ARG A 74 -0.71 9.33 -0.94
CA ARG A 74 -1.79 9.67 -1.88
C ARG A 74 -1.62 8.99 -3.23
N ILE A 75 -0.41 8.99 -3.79
CA ILE A 75 -0.11 8.26 -5.03
C ILE A 75 -0.33 6.76 -4.83
N TYR A 76 0.11 6.22 -3.69
CA TYR A 76 -0.06 4.81 -3.35
C TYR A 76 -1.54 4.42 -3.29
N ASN A 77 -2.39 5.25 -2.68
CA ASN A 77 -3.83 5.00 -2.62
C ASN A 77 -4.52 5.10 -4.00
N GLU A 78 -3.96 5.89 -4.92
CA GLU A 78 -4.44 5.97 -6.31
C GLU A 78 -4.05 4.70 -7.10
N LEU A 79 -2.83 4.20 -6.89
CA LEU A 79 -2.33 2.99 -7.56
C LEU A 79 -2.91 1.69 -6.99
N ILE A 80 -3.09 1.64 -5.66
CA ILE A 80 -3.53 0.47 -4.91
C ILE A 80 -4.94 0.72 -4.39
N THR A 81 -5.92 0.59 -5.29
CA THR A 81 -7.33 0.66 -4.94
C THR A 81 -7.78 -0.60 -4.19
N PRO A 82 -8.91 -0.58 -3.46
CA PRO A 82 -9.44 -1.77 -2.79
C PRO A 82 -9.63 -2.97 -3.73
N GLU A 83 -9.96 -2.72 -5.00
CA GLU A 83 -10.09 -3.75 -6.04
C GLU A 83 -8.75 -4.42 -6.37
N VAL A 84 -7.65 -3.65 -6.42
CA VAL A 84 -6.30 -4.19 -6.63
C VAL A 84 -5.90 -5.10 -5.47
N VAL A 85 -6.22 -4.71 -4.23
CA VAL A 85 -5.92 -5.52 -3.03
C VAL A 85 -6.71 -6.82 -3.05
N GLN A 86 -8.00 -6.77 -3.40
CA GLN A 86 -8.84 -7.97 -3.49
C GLN A 86 -8.38 -8.96 -4.56
N ASN A 87 -7.85 -8.44 -5.67
CA ASN A 87 -7.41 -9.26 -6.81
C ASN A 87 -5.90 -9.51 -6.84
N ILE A 88 -5.17 -9.23 -5.75
CA ILE A 88 -3.71 -9.24 -5.76
C ILE A 88 -3.12 -10.61 -6.13
N ASP A 89 -3.73 -11.70 -5.67
CA ASP A 89 -3.30 -13.07 -5.97
C ASP A 89 -3.49 -13.41 -7.45
N TYR A 90 -4.58 -12.93 -8.04
CA TYR A 90 -4.85 -13.09 -9.46
C TYR A 90 -3.84 -12.29 -10.31
N LEU A 91 -3.56 -11.04 -9.92
CA LEU A 91 -2.55 -10.20 -10.58
C LEU A 91 -1.17 -10.84 -10.51
N LEU A 92 -0.79 -11.39 -9.35
CA LEU A 92 0.45 -12.12 -9.16
C LEU A 92 0.55 -13.30 -10.13
N ALA A 93 -0.46 -14.18 -10.14
CA ALA A 93 -0.48 -15.35 -11.01
C ALA A 93 -0.38 -14.97 -12.50
N MET A 94 -1.10 -13.92 -12.92
CA MET A 94 -1.06 -13.42 -14.29
C MET A 94 0.32 -12.88 -14.68
N ILE A 95 0.97 -12.11 -13.80
CA ILE A 95 2.32 -11.57 -14.01
C ILE A 95 3.34 -12.70 -14.09
N SER A 96 3.29 -13.66 -13.16
CA SER A 96 4.23 -14.79 -13.12
C SER A 96 4.10 -15.69 -14.36
N GLN A 97 2.88 -15.95 -14.83
CA GLN A 97 2.66 -16.77 -16.03
C GLN A 97 3.12 -16.10 -17.32
N ARG A 98 2.94 -14.77 -17.44
CA ARG A 98 3.24 -14.01 -18.67
C ARG A 98 4.65 -13.41 -18.69
N GLY A 99 5.41 -13.54 -17.60
CA GLY A 99 6.75 -12.95 -17.47
C GLY A 99 6.74 -11.41 -17.31
N GLY A 100 5.61 -10.82 -16.91
CA GLY A 100 5.47 -9.38 -16.70
C GLY A 100 4.25 -8.74 -17.36
N VAL A 101 4.22 -7.41 -17.32
CA VAL A 101 3.19 -6.58 -17.95
C VAL A 101 3.72 -5.99 -19.25
N ALA A 102 2.96 -6.12 -20.35
CA ALA A 102 3.39 -5.69 -21.69
C ALA A 102 3.65 -4.18 -21.80
N ARG A 103 2.94 -3.35 -21.03
CA ARG A 103 3.16 -1.90 -20.92
C ARG A 103 3.30 -1.53 -19.45
N ARG A 104 4.50 -1.11 -19.07
CA ARG A 104 4.77 -0.60 -17.73
C ARG A 104 4.38 0.86 -17.62
N ILE A 105 3.97 1.27 -16.42
CA ILE A 105 3.67 2.67 -16.11
C ILE A 105 4.99 3.44 -16.02
N PRO A 106 5.21 4.47 -16.86
CA PRO A 106 6.45 5.23 -16.87
C PRO A 106 6.50 6.25 -15.73
N ARG A 107 7.69 6.79 -15.46
CA ARG A 107 7.92 7.79 -14.40
C ARG A 107 7.06 9.04 -14.56
N ASP A 108 6.82 9.47 -15.79
CA ASP A 108 6.02 10.65 -16.09
C ASP A 108 4.60 10.58 -15.51
N VAL A 109 4.03 9.37 -15.40
CA VAL A 109 2.72 9.17 -14.77
C VAL A 109 2.80 9.42 -13.27
N ILE A 110 3.85 8.96 -12.59
CA ILE A 110 4.05 9.20 -11.16
C ILE A 110 4.28 10.69 -10.89
N VAL A 111 5.08 11.36 -11.73
CA VAL A 111 5.29 12.82 -11.67
C VAL A 111 3.99 13.58 -11.94
N TYR A 112 3.17 13.10 -12.86
CA TYR A 112 1.86 13.70 -13.12
C TYR A 112 0.97 13.61 -11.89
N LEU A 113 0.87 12.44 -11.24
CA LEU A 113 0.09 12.24 -10.02
C LEU A 113 0.62 13.13 -8.88
N GLU A 114 1.93 13.19 -8.70
CA GLU A 114 2.59 14.07 -7.73
C GLU A 114 2.18 15.54 -7.96
N ARG A 115 2.25 16.03 -9.21
CA ARG A 115 1.86 17.40 -9.57
C ARG A 115 0.37 17.66 -9.33
N GLN A 116 -0.50 16.71 -9.65
CA GLN A 116 -1.93 16.82 -9.38
C GLN A 116 -2.20 16.95 -7.88
N ILE A 117 -1.56 16.11 -7.06
CA ILE A 117 -1.67 16.13 -5.60
C ILE A 117 -1.14 17.45 -5.02
N LYS A 118 -0.05 17.98 -5.57
CA LYS A 118 0.53 19.29 -5.20
C LYS A 118 -0.28 20.48 -5.71
N GLY A 119 -1.31 20.26 -6.55
CA GLY A 119 -2.08 21.33 -7.18
C GLY A 119 -1.28 22.14 -8.22
N ILE A 120 -0.19 21.59 -8.75
CA ILE A 120 0.65 22.24 -9.77
C ILE A 120 -0.07 22.11 -11.11
N LYS A 121 -0.60 23.23 -11.61
CA LYS A 121 -1.28 23.29 -12.90
C LYS A 121 -0.28 23.19 -14.05
N SER A 122 -0.65 22.45 -15.10
CA SER A 122 0.07 22.41 -16.36
C SER A 122 0.03 23.80 -17.00
N SER A 123 1.19 24.45 -17.18
CA SER A 123 1.30 25.68 -17.97
C SER A 123 1.87 25.36 -19.35
N ILE A 124 1.11 25.63 -20.41
CA ILE A 124 1.63 25.59 -21.78
C ILE A 124 2.08 27.01 -22.12
N LYS A 125 3.37 27.19 -22.43
CA LYS A 125 3.93 28.47 -22.90
C LYS A 125 4.00 28.47 -24.41
N VAL A 126 3.61 29.57 -25.02
CA VAL A 126 3.62 29.82 -26.47
C VAL A 126 4.51 31.02 -26.73
N GLN A 127 5.41 30.93 -27.71
CA GLN A 127 6.20 32.07 -28.18
C GLN A 127 5.49 32.75 -29.35
N ARG A 128 5.25 34.06 -29.23
CA ARG A 128 4.73 34.90 -30.32
C ARG A 128 5.46 36.24 -30.28
N ASP A 129 5.98 36.68 -31.42
CA ASP A 129 6.62 37.99 -31.59
C ASP A 129 7.66 38.27 -30.49
N ASP A 130 8.58 37.32 -30.29
CA ASP A 130 9.63 37.31 -29.25
C ASP A 130 9.16 37.39 -27.79
N LYS A 131 7.86 37.18 -27.51
CA LYS A 131 7.31 37.11 -26.16
C LYS A 131 6.78 35.72 -25.85
N MET A 132 7.23 35.16 -24.73
CA MET A 132 6.67 33.95 -24.14
C MET A 132 5.41 34.30 -23.36
N MET A 133 4.29 33.66 -23.69
CA MET A 133 3.01 33.86 -23.02
C MET A 133 2.29 32.54 -22.78
N ASP A 134 1.49 32.45 -21.73
CA ASP A 134 0.69 31.25 -21.47
C ASP A 134 -0.40 31.06 -22.52
N LEU A 135 -0.68 29.81 -22.91
CA LEU A 135 -1.66 29.44 -23.94
C LEU A 135 -3.06 29.99 -23.61
N GLY A 136 -3.47 29.98 -22.34
CA GLY A 136 -4.75 30.54 -21.91
C GLY A 136 -4.85 32.04 -22.25
N SER A 137 -3.80 32.80 -21.94
CA SER A 137 -3.68 34.23 -22.25
C SER A 137 -3.56 34.50 -23.76
N PHE A 138 -3.02 33.55 -24.52
CA PHE A 138 -2.99 33.62 -25.99
C PHE A 138 -4.37 33.42 -26.61
N LEU A 139 -5.13 32.44 -26.12
CA LEU A 139 -6.47 32.12 -26.63
C LEU A 139 -7.53 33.16 -26.23
N SER A 140 -7.38 33.82 -25.07
CA SER A 140 -8.31 34.84 -24.58
C SER A 140 -8.15 36.22 -25.26
N LYS A 141 -7.14 36.41 -26.12
CA LYS A 141 -6.88 37.66 -26.84
C LYS A 141 -7.58 37.75 -28.21
N LYS A 142 -8.60 36.91 -28.44
CA LYS A 142 -9.42 36.93 -29.65
C LYS A 142 -10.61 37.87 -29.54
#